data_AF-A0A0B1SBD2-F1
#
_entry.id   AF-A0A0B1SBD2-F1
#
_cell.length_a   1.000
_cell.length_b   1.000
_cell.length_c   1.000
_cell.angle_alpha   90.00
_cell.angle_beta   90.00
_cell.angle_gamma   90.00
#
_symmetry.space_group_name_H-M   'P 1'
#
loop_
_entity.id
_entity.type
_entity.pdbx_description
1 polymer ?
#
loop_
_entity_poly.entity_id
_entity_poly.type
_entity_poly.pdbx_seq_one_letter_code
_entity_poly.pdbx_strand_id
1 'polypeptide(L)'
;MDGSFVDSTCLYRIKVIFLGAAGVGKTAIITRFVDNYWMDRAIPTIGVDFTGRTVNVDGKPVRIQIWDTAGQEVNRIGFSLF
;
A
#
# COMPACT_ATOMS: atom_id res chain seq x y z
N MET A 1 4.02 10.17 -17.75
CA MET A 1 4.83 9.22 -16.96
C MET A 1 3.91 8.52 -15.98
N ASP A 2 2.99 7.75 -16.51
CA ASP A 2 2.11 6.83 -15.81
C ASP A 2 2.85 5.50 -15.72
N GLY A 3 3.33 5.17 -14.53
CA GLY A 3 4.18 4.00 -14.25
C GLY A 3 3.50 2.65 -14.38
N SER A 4 2.70 2.43 -15.42
CA SER A 4 2.18 1.11 -15.78
C SER A 4 3.22 0.31 -16.56
N PHE A 5 4.37 0.06 -15.93
CA PHE A 5 5.21 -1.08 -16.32
C PHE A 5 4.42 -2.35 -15.95
N VAL A 6 3.60 -2.81 -16.90
CA VAL A 6 2.98 -4.13 -16.82
C VAL A 6 4.12 -5.12 -16.94
N ASP A 7 4.62 -5.59 -15.80
CA ASP A 7 5.47 -6.78 -15.74
C ASP A 7 4.61 -7.96 -16.25
N SER A 8 4.69 -8.23 -17.56
CA SER A 8 3.87 -9.24 -18.27
C SER A 8 4.05 -10.66 -17.72
N THR A 9 5.03 -10.87 -16.85
CA THR A 9 5.30 -12.11 -16.11
C THR A 9 4.53 -12.25 -14.80
N CYS A 10 4.03 -11.15 -14.23
CA CYS A 10 3.30 -11.17 -12.95
C CYS A 10 1.79 -11.34 -13.16
N LEU A 11 1.36 -12.60 -13.28
CA LEU A 11 -0.04 -12.97 -13.53
C LEU A 11 -0.99 -12.64 -12.36
N TYR A 12 -0.47 -12.49 -11.14
CA TYR A 12 -1.29 -12.28 -9.94
C TYR A 12 -1.09 -10.87 -9.38
N ARG A 13 -2.20 -10.15 -9.19
CA ARG A 13 -2.24 -8.82 -8.58
C ARG A 13 -3.20 -8.83 -7.39
N ILE A 14 -2.71 -8.43 -6.23
CA ILE A 14 -3.49 -8.37 -4.99
C ILE A 14 -3.53 -6.92 -4.53
N LYS A 15 -4.74 -6.37 -4.35
CA LYS A 15 -4.94 -5.05 -3.74
C LYS A 15 -5.18 -5.21 -2.24
N VAL A 16 -4.43 -4.47 -1.43
CA VAL A 16 -4.53 -4.44 0.04
C VAL A 16 -4.76 -3.00 0.46
N ILE A 17 -5.80 -2.75 1.26
CA ILE A 17 -6.15 -1.42 1.76
C ILE A 17 -6.04 -1.46 3.28
N PHE A 18 -5.24 -0.55 3.85
CA PHE A 18 -5.11 -0.41 5.28
C PHE A 18 -6.08 0.65 5.80
N LEU A 19 -6.93 0.25 6.75
CA LEU A 19 -7.93 1.09 7.41
C LEU A 19 -7.68 1.13 8.92
N GLY A 20 -8.03 2.24 9.55
CA GLY A 20 -7.87 2.44 10.99
C GLY A 20 -7.60 3.89 11.35
N ALA A 21 -7.73 4.22 12.64
CA ALA A 21 -7.56 5.58 13.14
C ALA A 21 -6.15 6.15 12.88
N ALA A 22 -6.00 7.47 13.00
CA ALA A 22 -4.70 8.12 12.92
C ALA A 22 -3.79 7.62 14.06
N GLY A 23 -2.50 7.46 13.78
CA GLY A 23 -1.52 7.07 14.80
C GLY A 23 -1.50 5.58 15.19
N VAL A 24 -2.39 4.73 14.68
CA VAL A 24 -2.38 3.27 15.00
C VAL A 24 -1.24 2.48 14.36
N GLY A 25 -0.40 3.13 13.54
CA GLY A 25 0.80 2.50 12.96
C GLY A 25 0.62 1.83 11.59
N LYS A 26 -0.44 2.13 10.84
CA LYS A 26 -0.67 1.58 9.48
C LYS A 26 0.55 1.79 8.56
N THR A 27 0.98 3.04 8.43
CA THR A 27 2.15 3.44 7.65
C THR A 27 3.41 2.74 8.11
N ALA A 28 3.63 2.60 9.44
CA ALA A 28 4.81 1.92 9.98
C ALA A 28 4.87 0.45 9.57
N ILE A 29 3.72 -0.26 9.58
CA ILE A 29 3.63 -1.65 9.10
C ILE A 29 3.94 -1.73 7.60
N ILE A 30 3.40 -0.79 6.82
CA ILE A 30 3.60 -0.75 5.36
C ILE A 30 5.07 -0.47 5.02
N THR A 31 5.68 0.56 5.62
CA THR A 31 7.11 0.87 5.43
C THR A 31 7.98 -0.31 5.84
N ARG A 32 7.65 -0.99 6.95
CA ARG A 32 8.36 -2.21 7.35
C ARG A 32 8.24 -3.32 6.30
N PHE A 33 7.05 -3.51 5.75
CA PHE A 33 6.80 -4.51 4.72
C PHE A 33 7.49 -4.18 3.40
N VAL A 34 7.65 -2.91 3.04
CA VAL A 34 8.20 -2.52 1.73
C VAL A 34 9.72 -2.36 1.81
N ASP A 35 10.22 -1.62 2.80
CA ASP A 35 11.60 -1.16 2.85
C ASP A 35 12.44 -1.85 3.95
N ASN A 36 11.83 -2.69 4.78
CA ASN A 36 12.48 -3.44 5.86
C ASN A 36 13.20 -2.57 6.92
N TYR A 37 12.75 -1.34 7.12
CA TYR A 37 13.20 -0.47 8.21
C TYR A 37 12.01 0.14 8.96
N TRP A 38 12.30 0.72 10.13
CA TRP A 38 11.33 1.46 10.94
C TRP A 38 11.66 2.94 10.87
N MET A 39 10.66 3.79 10.67
CA MET A 39 10.84 5.24 10.79
C MET A 39 10.79 5.64 12.27
N ASP A 40 11.85 6.25 12.78
CA ASP A 40 11.91 6.76 14.17
C ASP A 40 10.91 7.89 14.44
N ARG A 41 10.44 8.59 13.39
CA ARG A 41 9.37 9.59 13.48
C ARG A 41 8.29 9.27 12.46
N ALA A 42 7.10 8.94 12.96
CA ALA A 42 5.92 8.75 12.12
C ALA A 42 5.45 10.12 11.58
N ILE A 43 5.59 10.33 10.28
CA ILE A 43 4.95 11.46 9.60
C ILE A 43 3.51 11.05 9.29
N PRO A 44 2.48 11.84 9.65
CA PRO A 44 1.10 11.50 9.33
C PRO A 44 0.90 11.33 7.82
N THR A 45 0.23 10.25 7.41
CA THR A 45 -0.19 10.09 6.01
C THR A 45 -1.16 11.21 5.65
N ILE A 46 -0.84 11.98 4.61
CA ILE A 46 -1.73 13.00 4.05
C ILE A 46 -2.45 12.37 2.85
N GLY A 47 -3.75 12.14 2.98
CA GLY A 47 -4.55 11.53 1.91
C GLY A 47 -4.35 10.01 1.78
N VAL A 48 -4.06 9.54 0.56
CA VAL A 48 -3.86 8.12 0.25
C VAL A 48 -2.50 7.94 -0.40
N ASP A 49 -1.68 7.04 0.16
CA ASP A 49 -0.40 6.66 -0.43
C ASP A 49 -0.50 5.29 -1.10
N PHE A 50 0.20 5.14 -2.23
CA PHE A 50 0.20 3.92 -3.03
C PHE A 50 1.61 3.34 -3.12
N THR A 51 1.77 2.12 -2.61
CA THR A 51 3.05 1.40 -2.70
C THR A 51 2.85 0.01 -3.30
N GLY A 52 3.71 -0.37 -4.25
CA GLY A 52 3.66 -1.68 -4.91
C GLY A 52 4.94 -2.50 -4.68
N ARG A 53 4.81 -3.75 -4.25
CA ARG A 53 5.92 -4.69 -4.09
C ARG A 53 5.62 -5.99 -4.83
N THR A 54 6.58 -6.48 -5.61
CA THR A 54 6.51 -7.83 -6.20
C THR A 54 7.20 -8.81 -5.25
N VAL A 55 6.52 -9.90 -4.92
CA VAL A 55 7.03 -10.99 -4.08
C VAL A 55 6.93 -12.31 -4.85
N ASN A 56 7.80 -13.27 -4.53
CA ASN A 56 7.73 -14.62 -5.08
C ASN A 56 6.96 -15.51 -4.11
N VAL A 57 5.85 -16.10 -4.55
CA VAL A 57 5.04 -17.05 -3.79
C VAL A 57 4.97 -18.33 -4.59
N ASP A 58 5.51 -19.43 -4.06
CA ASP A 58 5.54 -20.75 -4.71
C ASP A 58 6.08 -20.72 -6.15
N GLY A 59 7.15 -19.94 -6.38
CA GLY A 59 7.79 -19.79 -7.70
C GLY A 59 7.05 -18.87 -8.67
N LYS A 60 5.95 -18.23 -8.23
CA LYS A 60 5.15 -17.32 -9.04
C LYS A 60 5.34 -15.87 -8.56
N PRO A 61 5.64 -14.93 -9.46
CA PRO A 61 5.65 -13.52 -9.12
C PRO A 61 4.23 -13.02 -8.84
N VAL A 62 4.05 -12.39 -7.68
CA VAL A 62 2.80 -11.78 -7.23
C VAL A 62 3.04 -10.31 -6.93
N ARG A 63 2.25 -9.42 -7.55
CA ARG A 63 2.31 -7.98 -7.31
C ARG A 63 1.30 -7.62 -6.23
N ILE A 64 1.81 -7.19 -5.09
CA ILE A 64 1.00 -6.65 -4.01
C ILE A 64 0.95 -5.13 -4.20
N GLN A 65 -0.27 -4.60 -4.23
CA GLN A 65 -0.58 -3.19 -4.33
C GLN A 65 -1.19 -2.74 -3.00
N ILE A 66 -0.49 -1.88 -2.28
CA ILE A 66 -0.85 -1.42 -0.95
C ILE A 66 -1.36 0.02 -1.05
N TRP A 67 -2.51 0.25 -0.45
CA TRP A 67 -3.12 1.57 -0.30
C TRP A 67 -3.13 1.93 1.18
N ASP A 68 -2.26 2.87 1.58
CA ASP A 68 -2.27 3.46 2.92
C ASP A 68 -3.24 4.64 2.95
N THR A 69 -4.15 4.67 3.92
CA THR A 69 -5.12 5.75 4.06
C THR A 69 -4.85 6.57 5.32
N ALA A 70 -4.95 7.90 5.20
CA ALA A 70 -4.91 8.81 6.35
C ALA A 70 -5.99 8.40 7.35
N GLY A 71 -5.56 8.19 8.61
CA GLY A 71 -6.48 7.80 9.68
C GLY A 71 -7.26 8.97 10.29
N GLN A 72 -7.14 10.19 9.74
CA GLN A 72 -8.03 11.30 10.10
C GLN A 72 -9.30 11.16 9.27
N GLU A 73 -10.42 11.07 9.97
CA GLU A 73 -11.81 11.04 9.48
C GLU A 73 -12.10 11.80 8.17
N VAL A 74 -11.83 11.18 7.02
CA VAL A 74 -12.52 11.51 5.76
C VAL A 74 -13.24 10.29 5.23
N ASN A 75 -14.43 10.10 5.80
CA ASN A 75 -15.59 9.53 5.12
C ASN A 75 -15.85 10.32 3.83
N ARG A 76 -15.19 9.95 2.73
CA ARG A 76 -15.63 10.11 1.33
C ARG A 76 -14.58 9.48 0.42
N ILE A 77 -14.47 8.16 0.43
CA ILE A 77 -13.96 7.46 -0.75
C ILE A 77 -15.18 6.82 -1.37
N GLY A 78 -15.65 7.40 -2.48
CA GLY A 78 -16.64 6.74 -3.30
C GLY A 78 -16.11 5.36 -3.65
N PHE A 79 -16.78 4.32 -3.18
CA PHE A 79 -16.52 2.91 -3.48
C PHE A 79 -16.58 2.58 -4.99
N SER A 80 -16.71 3.57 -5.87
CA SER A 80 -16.98 3.45 -7.30
C SER A 80 -15.74 3.53 -8.20
N LEU A 81 -14.51 3.60 -7.67
CA LEU A 81 -13.28 3.74 -8.49
C LEU A 81 -12.17 2.74 -8.16
N PHE A 82 -12.49 1.60 -7.54
CA PHE A 82 -11.53 0.50 -7.32
C PHE A 82 -11.88 -0.77 -8.09
#